data_AF-A0A259AUD6-F1
#
_entry.id   AF-A0A259AUD6-F1
#
_cell.length_a   1.000
_cell.length_b   1.000
_cell.length_c   1.000
_cell.angle_alpha   90.00
_cell.angle_beta   90.00
_cell.angle_gamma   90.00
#
_symmetry.space_group_name_H-M   'P 1'
#
loop_
_entity.id
_entity.type
_entity.pdbx_description
1 polymer ?
#
loop_
_entity_poly.entity_id
_entity_poly.type
_entity_poly.pdbx_seq_one_letter_code
_entity_poly.pdbx_strand_id
1 'polypeptide(L)'
;MWTQDQAIAYEAALEAINDVIAGYSEQIALEHGCVAPNAARIAWLEMRTDQASATGHALNVVDDENVRQTLLEYSAIVRARDGAG
;
A
#
# COMPACT_ATOMS: atom_id res chain seq x y z
N MET A 1 25.22 -9.84 2.05
CA MET A 1 24.82 -9.27 3.36
C MET A 1 24.34 -7.87 3.06
N TRP A 2 23.13 -7.52 3.50
CA TRP A 2 22.49 -6.22 3.28
C TRP A 2 22.97 -5.25 4.36
N THR A 3 23.01 -3.95 4.05
CA THR A 3 23.41 -2.92 5.01
C THR A 3 22.25 -2.58 5.95
N GLN A 4 22.55 -1.89 7.04
CA GLN A 4 21.52 -1.37 7.94
C GLN A 4 20.64 -0.32 7.23
N ASP A 5 21.20 0.50 6.35
CA ASP A 5 20.42 1.49 5.61
C ASP A 5 19.47 0.82 4.60
N GLN A 6 19.93 -0.25 3.94
CA GLN A 6 19.08 -1.08 3.10
C GLN A 6 17.93 -1.69 3.90
N ALA A 7 18.21 -2.12 5.13
CA ALA A 7 17.20 -2.66 6.02
C ALA A 7 16.11 -1.64 6.35
N ILE A 8 16.52 -0.45 6.77
CA ILE A 8 15.62 0.62 7.17
C ILE A 8 14.76 1.05 5.98
N ALA A 9 15.36 1.23 4.80
CA ALA A 9 14.62 1.62 3.60
C ALA A 9 13.62 0.55 3.15
N TYR A 10 14.00 -0.72 3.21
CA TYR A 10 13.14 -1.84 2.84
C TYR A 10 11.94 -1.99 3.79
N GLU A 11 12.17 -1.93 5.11
CA GLU A 11 11.08 -1.97 6.09
C GLU A 11 10.14 -0.77 5.95
N ALA A 12 10.68 0.44 5.73
CA ALA A 12 9.85 1.62 5.48
C ALA A 12 8.98 1.46 4.22
N ALA A 13 9.50 0.84 3.17
CA ALA A 13 8.73 0.56 1.95
C ALA A 13 7.60 -0.45 2.21
N LEU A 14 7.86 -1.51 2.98
CA LEU A 14 6.84 -2.49 3.37
C LEU A 14 5.77 -1.86 4.28
N GLU A 15 6.16 -1.01 5.22
CA GLU A 15 5.24 -0.26 6.07
C GLU A 15 4.31 0.61 5.23
N ALA A 16 4.84 1.39 4.28
CA ALA A 16 4.03 2.21 3.38
C ALA A 16 3.06 1.37 2.54
N ILE A 17 3.47 0.18 2.06
CA ILE A 17 2.59 -0.75 1.35
C ILE A 17 1.45 -1.23 2.28
N ASN A 18 1.80 -1.64 3.49
CA ASN A 18 0.83 -2.15 4.46
C ASN A 18 -0.19 -1.07 4.87
N ASP A 19 0.23 0.19 5.00
CA ASP A 19 -0.66 1.31 5.29
C ASP A 19 -1.65 1.59 4.17
N VAL A 20 -1.23 1.42 2.91
CA VAL A 20 -2.12 1.50 1.74
C VAL A 20 -3.13 0.35 1.76
N ILE A 21 -2.69 -0.88 2.00
CA ILE A 21 -3.57 -2.06 2.12
C ILE A 21 -4.60 -1.86 3.23
N ALA A 22 -4.16 -1.41 4.41
CA ALA A 22 -5.04 -1.13 5.53
C ALA A 22 -6.08 -0.07 5.16
N GLY A 23 -5.66 1.01 4.48
CA GLY A 23 -6.55 2.07 4.02
C GLY A 23 -7.62 1.62 3.02
N TYR A 24 -7.25 0.78 2.06
CA TYR A 24 -8.22 0.22 1.11
C TYR A 24 -9.15 -0.79 1.80
N SER A 25 -8.63 -1.61 2.71
CA SER A 25 -9.43 -2.54 3.50
C SER A 25 -10.47 -1.83 4.38
N GLU A 26 -10.09 -0.71 4.99
CA GLU A 26 -11.02 0.15 5.74
C GLU A 26 -12.11 0.71 4.83
N GLN A 27 -11.75 1.23 3.64
CA GLN A 27 -12.73 1.74 2.68
C GLN A 27 -13.68 0.66 2.15
N ILE A 28 -13.20 -0.58 1.98
CA ILE A 28 -14.05 -1.74 1.64
C ILE A 28 -15.06 -1.98 2.76
N ALA A 29 -14.61 -2.00 4.02
CA ALA A 29 -15.48 -2.21 5.16
C ALA A 29 -16.56 -1.11 5.28
N LEU A 30 -16.17 0.16 5.07
CA LEU A 30 -17.09 1.29 5.03
C LEU A 30 -18.14 1.15 3.90
N GLU A 31 -17.70 0.77 2.69
CA GLU A 31 -18.58 0.61 1.54
C GLU A 31 -19.57 -0.55 1.74
N HIS A 32 -19.14 -1.67 2.32
CA HIS A 32 -20.02 -2.76 2.70
C HIS A 32 -21.07 -2.37 3.74
N GLY A 33 -20.77 -1.37 4.58
CA GLY A 33 -21.71 -0.82 5.57
C GLY A 33 -22.80 0.10 4.99
N CYS A 34 -22.71 0.49 3.73
CA CYS A 34 -23.71 1.34 3.08
C CYS A 34 -25.04 0.61 2.84
N VAL A 35 -26.15 1.36 2.80
CA VAL A 35 -27.50 0.82 2.50
C VAL A 35 -27.56 0.17 1.11
N ALA A 36 -26.81 0.69 0.16
CA ALA A 36 -26.63 0.12 -1.17
C ALA A 36 -25.13 0.14 -1.54
N PRO A 37 -24.37 -0.91 -1.18
CA PRO A 37 -22.94 -0.98 -1.46
C PRO A 37 -22.64 -0.91 -2.96
N ASN A 38 -21.61 -0.14 -3.34
CA ASN A 38 -21.12 -0.07 -4.70
C ASN A 38 -20.13 -1.21 -4.98
N ALA A 39 -20.64 -2.29 -5.58
CA ALA A 39 -19.86 -3.48 -5.92
C ALA A 39 -18.65 -3.17 -6.82
N ALA A 40 -18.75 -2.21 -7.75
CA ALA A 40 -17.63 -1.83 -8.61
C ALA A 40 -16.52 -1.13 -7.83
N ARG A 41 -16.88 -0.31 -6.84
CA ARG A 41 -15.92 0.35 -5.94
C ARG A 41 -15.21 -0.68 -5.05
N ILE A 42 -15.94 -1.64 -4.49
CA ILE A 42 -15.37 -2.73 -3.68
C ILE A 42 -14.37 -3.53 -4.51
N ALA A 43 -14.77 -4.01 -5.70
CA ALA A 43 -13.89 -4.78 -6.58
C ALA A 43 -12.62 -4.00 -6.98
N TRP A 44 -12.75 -2.69 -7.21
CA TRP A 44 -11.59 -1.84 -7.48
C TRP A 44 -10.66 -1.73 -6.28
N LEU A 45 -11.19 -1.56 -5.07
CA LEU A 45 -10.39 -1.49 -3.84
C LEU A 45 -9.69 -2.84 -3.56
N GLU A 46 -10.38 -3.96 -3.75
CA GLU A 46 -9.81 -5.32 -3.59
C GLU A 46 -8.64 -5.54 -4.56
N MET A 47 -8.84 -5.22 -5.85
CA MET A 47 -7.77 -5.30 -6.86
C MET A 47 -6.55 -4.45 -6.46
N ARG A 48 -6.76 -3.26 -5.88
CA ARG A 48 -5.67 -2.39 -5.43
C ARG A 48 -4.93 -2.95 -4.22
N THR A 49 -5.63 -3.59 -3.29
CA THR A 49 -5.02 -4.33 -2.17
C THR A 49 -4.17 -5.50 -2.67
N ASP A 50 -4.68 -6.28 -3.63
CA ASP A 50 -3.93 -7.39 -4.23
C ASP A 50 -2.67 -6.91 -4.94
N GLN A 51 -2.77 -5.81 -5.70
CA GLN A 51 -1.62 -5.19 -6.37
C GLN A 51 -0.56 -4.75 -5.35
N ALA A 52 -0.97 -4.09 -4.26
CA ALA A 52 -0.07 -3.63 -3.20
C ALA A 52 0.65 -4.80 -2.53
N SER A 53 -0.10 -5.85 -2.20
CA SER A 53 0.45 -7.08 -1.62
C SER A 53 1.46 -7.73 -2.56
N ALA A 54 1.14 -7.84 -3.86
CA ALA A 54 2.05 -8.40 -4.85
C ALA A 54 3.34 -7.58 -4.98
N THR A 55 3.27 -6.24 -4.93
CA THR A 55 4.46 -5.38 -4.91
C THR A 55 5.33 -5.67 -3.68
N GLY A 56 4.74 -5.77 -2.49
CA GLY A 56 5.48 -6.09 -1.26
C GLY A 56 6.19 -7.46 -1.33
N HIS A 57 5.53 -8.48 -1.87
CA HIS A 57 6.11 -9.81 -2.04
C HIS A 57 7.24 -9.85 -3.08
N ALA A 58 7.19 -8.99 -4.09
CA ALA A 58 8.20 -8.90 -5.14
C ALA A 58 9.38 -7.99 -4.76
N LEU A 59 9.27 -7.22 -3.67
CA LEU A 59 10.29 -6.28 -3.26
C LEU A 59 11.56 -7.00 -2.82
N ASN A 60 12.72 -6.45 -3.18
CA ASN A 60 14.01 -7.02 -2.85
C ASN A 60 14.87 -6.00 -2.11
N VAL A 61 15.31 -6.36 -0.90
CA VAL A 61 16.09 -5.51 0.00
C VAL A 61 17.42 -5.01 -0.59
N VAL A 62 17.99 -5.70 -1.58
CA VAL A 62 19.24 -5.27 -2.24
C VAL A 62 19.02 -4.43 -3.50
N ASP A 63 17.77 -4.21 -3.90
CA ASP A 63 17.41 -3.35 -5.04
C ASP A 63 17.01 -1.96 -4.52
N ASP A 64 18.03 -1.16 -4.20
CA ASP A 64 17.88 0.15 -3.57
C ASP A 64 16.94 1.08 -4.35
N GLU A 65 16.99 1.04 -5.69
CA GLU A 65 16.16 1.90 -6.53
C GLU A 65 14.70 1.45 -6.49
N ASN A 66 14.43 0.15 -6.61
CA ASN A 66 13.07 -0.38 -6.51
C ASN A 66 12.45 -0.13 -5.12
N VAL A 67 13.24 -0.33 -4.05
CA VAL A 67 12.81 -0.02 -2.67
C VAL A 67 12.47 1.46 -2.51
N ARG A 68 13.34 2.34 -2.99
CA ARG A 68 13.14 3.80 -2.90
C ARG A 68 11.92 4.26 -3.70
N GLN A 69 11.72 3.75 -4.92
CA GLN A 69 10.56 4.09 -5.74
C GLN A 69 9.26 3.61 -5.10
N THR A 70 9.26 2.36 -4.60
CA THR A 70 8.12 1.79 -3.88
C THR A 70 7.76 2.64 -2.66
N LEU A 71 8.74 3.00 -1.83
CA LEU A 71 8.51 3.86 -0.67
C LEU A 71 7.88 5.20 -1.07
N LEU A 72 8.39 5.85 -2.12
CA LEU A 72 7.86 7.14 -2.59
C LEU A 72 6.43 7.03 -3.10
N GLU A 73 6.15 6.04 -3.95
CA GLU A 73 4.83 5.83 -4.54
C GLU A 73 3.77 5.55 -3.47
N TYR A 74 4.03 4.58 -2.60
CA TYR A 74 3.05 4.16 -1.59
C TYR A 74 2.87 5.21 -0.49
N SER A 75 3.94 5.93 -0.10
CA SER A 75 3.82 7.08 0.80
C SER A 75 2.97 8.21 0.19
N ALA A 76 3.04 8.43 -1.13
CA ALA A 76 2.22 9.44 -1.79
C ALA A 76 0.74 9.06 -1.78
N ILE A 77 0.42 7.77 -1.93
CA ILE A 77 -0.96 7.26 -1.83
C ILE A 77 -1.51 7.47 -0.41
N VAL A 78 -0.74 7.13 0.63
CA VAL A 78 -1.15 7.37 2.03
C VAL A 78 -1.42 8.86 2.29
N ARG A 79 -0.49 9.74 1.88
CA ARG A 79 -0.66 11.19 2.05
C ARG A 79 -1.88 11.74 1.30
N ALA A 80 -2.13 11.25 0.09
CA ALA A 80 -3.29 11.68 -0.69
C ALA A 80 -4.61 11.28 -0.02
N ARG A 81 -4.64 10.13 0.66
CA ARG A 81 -5.78 9.70 1.49
C ARG A 81 -5.95 10.62 2.70
N ASP A 82 -4.88 10.84 3.47
CA ASP A 82 -4.96 11.59 4.73
C ASP A 82 -5.24 13.08 4.50
N GLY A 83 -4.80 13.64 3.38
CA GLY A 83 -5.12 15.02 2.97
C GLY A 83 -6.52 15.21 2.37
N ALA A 84 -7.26 14.12 2.12
CA ALA A 84 -8.64 14.15 1.62
C ALA A 84 -9.69 13.98 2.75
N GLY A 85 -9.23 13.80 4.00
CA GLY A 85 -10.06 13.65 5.20
C GLY A 85 -10.42 14.97 5.88
#